data_AF-A0A5J6N258-F1
#
_entry.id   AF-A0A5J6N258-F1
#
_cell.length_a   1.000
_cell.length_b   1.000
_cell.length_c   1.000
_cell.angle_alpha   90.00
_cell.angle_beta   90.00
_cell.angle_gamma   90.00
#
_symmetry.space_group_name_H-M   'P 1'
#
loop_
_entity.id
_entity.type
_entity.pdbx_description
1 polymer ?
#
loop_
_entity_poly.entity_id
_entity_poly.type
_entity_poly.pdbx_seq_one_letter_code
_entity_poly.pdbx_strand_id
1 'polypeptide(L)'
;MRQQVTLGYFERDEAGRMRACSRAVIVEAESGDEAAAKALAAHGAELERLSGYDPGQATGRVAVLGVDTATIECEAVPPIENATKAGDTRRDARRGTRRR
;
A
#
# COMPACT_ATOMS: atom_id res chain seq x y z
N MET A 1 7.74 17.79 14.09
CA MET A 1 8.77 17.00 13.37
C MET A 1 8.19 16.49 12.05
N ARG A 2 9.00 16.26 11.02
CA ARG A 2 8.54 15.69 9.75
C ARG A 2 8.55 14.17 9.82
N GLN A 3 7.42 13.58 9.45
CA GLN A 3 7.22 12.14 9.50
C GLN A 3 6.70 11.67 8.16
N GLN A 4 7.27 10.59 7.64
CA GLN A 4 6.80 9.94 6.43
C GLN A 4 5.77 8.88 6.82
N VAL A 5 4.53 9.04 6.36
CA VAL A 5 3.46 8.08 6.54
C VAL A 5 3.24 7.34 5.23
N THR A 6 3.30 6.02 5.25
CA THR A 6 2.98 5.18 4.09
C THR A 6 1.54 4.72 4.19
N LEU A 7 0.70 5.15 3.24
CA LEU A 7 -0.70 4.76 3.12
C LEU A 7 -0.86 3.65 2.09
N GLY A 8 -1.44 2.52 2.48
CA GLY A 8 -1.86 1.44 1.60
C GLY A 8 -3.32 1.63 1.18
N TYR A 9 -3.61 1.37 -0.09
CA TYR A 9 -4.95 1.51 -0.66
C TYR A 9 -5.11 0.61 -1.89
N PHE A 10 -6.31 0.60 -2.48
CA PHE A 10 -6.56 -0.11 -3.72
C PHE A 10 -6.97 0.86 -4.82
N GLU A 11 -6.55 0.57 -6.05
CA GLU A 11 -7.00 1.27 -7.25
C GLU A 11 -7.67 0.28 -8.20
N ARG A 12 -8.71 0.74 -8.90
CA ARG A 12 -9.33 -0.02 -9.97
C ARG A 12 -8.74 0.41 -11.31
N ASP A 13 -8.13 -0.51 -12.05
CA ASP A 13 -7.61 -0.20 -13.39
C ASP A 13 -8.74 -0.07 -14.42
N GLU A 14 -8.41 0.38 -15.64
CA GLU A 14 -9.37 0.58 -16.74
C GLU A 14 -10.14 -0.71 -17.10
N ALA A 15 -9.56 -1.88 -16.83
CA ALA A 15 -10.20 -3.18 -17.04
C ALA A 15 -11.08 -3.61 -15.85
N GLY A 16 -11.26 -2.75 -14.85
CA GLY A 16 -12.07 -3.01 -13.66
C GLY A 16 -11.39 -3.87 -12.60
N ARG A 17 -10.09 -4.16 -12.72
CA ARG A 17 -9.36 -5.02 -11.77
C ARG A 17 -8.81 -4.20 -10.60
N MET A 18 -8.91 -4.77 -9.40
CA MET A 18 -8.35 -4.18 -8.20
C MET A 18 -6.84 -4.41 -8.12
N ARG A 19 -6.08 -3.37 -7.80
CA ARG A 19 -4.63 -3.41 -7.55
C ARG A 19 -4.32 -2.82 -6.19
N ALA A 20 -3.45 -3.48 -5.43
CA ALA A 20 -2.91 -2.92 -4.19
C ALA A 20 -1.84 -1.89 -4.53
N CYS A 21 -1.96 -0.70 -3.95
CA CYS A 21 -1.08 0.44 -4.16
C CYS A 21 -0.64 1.02 -2.81
N SER A 22 0.43 1.81 -2.82
CA SER A 22 0.90 2.53 -1.64
C SER A 22 1.38 3.93 -2.00
N ARG A 23 1.13 4.89 -1.11
CA ARG A 23 1.55 6.29 -1.26
C ARG A 23 2.28 6.74 0.00
N ALA A 24 3.50 7.24 -0.15
CA ALA A 24 4.21 7.91 0.93
C ALA A 24 3.81 9.40 0.96
N VAL A 25 3.52 9.92 2.15
CA VAL A 25 3.20 11.34 2.39
C VAL A 25 4.03 11.86 3.55
N ILE A 26 4.52 13.10 3.45
CA ILE A 26 5.26 13.76 4.53
C ILE A 26 4.30 14.64 5.32
N VAL A 27 4.23 14.43 6.63
CA VAL A 27 3.34 15.14 7.54
C VAL A 27 4.15 15.78 8.66
N GLU A 28 3.80 17.03 9.00
CA GLU A 28 4.29 17.70 10.19
C GLU A 28 3.38 17.41 11.39
N ALA A 29 3.92 16.66 12.36
CA ALA A 29 3.20 16.22 13.56
C ALA A 29 4.17 16.06 14.74
N GLU A 30 3.64 16.00 15.96
CA GLU A 30 4.38 15.83 17.21
C GLU A 30 4.54 14.35 17.61
N SER A 31 3.78 13.44 16.99
CA SER A 31 3.88 11.99 17.20
C SER A 31 3.52 11.18 15.94
N GLY A 32 3.85 9.88 15.96
CA GLY A 32 3.51 8.93 14.89
C GLY A 32 2.01 8.78 14.68
N ASP A 33 1.26 8.66 15.76
CA ASP A 33 -0.19 8.50 15.71
C ASP A 33 -0.88 9.75 15.16
N GLU A 34 -0.39 10.93 15.54
CA GLU A 34 -0.89 12.19 15.00
C GLU A 34 -0.54 12.33 13.51
N ALA A 35 0.65 11.92 13.08
CA ALA A 35 1.03 11.91 11.68
C ALA A 35 0.11 10.99 10.86
N ALA A 36 -0.14 9.78 11.37
CA ALA A 36 -1.04 8.80 10.79
C ALA A 36 -2.48 9.34 10.65
N ALA A 37 -3.01 9.96 11.71
CA ALA A 37 -4.34 10.54 11.71
C ALA A 37 -4.46 11.71 10.70
N LYS A 38 -3.46 12.60 10.66
CA LYS A 38 -3.40 13.71 9.71
C LYS A 38 -3.29 13.22 8.26
N ALA A 39 -2.45 12.21 8.00
CA ALA A 39 -2.31 11.61 6.67
C ALA A 39 -3.63 11.00 6.17
N LEU A 40 -4.32 10.23 7.03
CA LEU A 40 -5.62 9.65 6.72
C LEU A 40 -6.70 10.73 6.49
N ALA A 41 -6.74 11.76 7.33
CA ALA A 41 -7.70 12.85 7.17
C ALA A 41 -7.51 13.63 5.87
N ALA A 42 -6.25 13.84 5.45
CA ALA A 42 -5.93 14.60 4.24
C ALA A 42 -6.12 13.78 2.95
N HIS A 43 -5.76 12.50 2.94
CA HIS A 43 -5.68 11.69 1.73
C HIS A 43 -6.65 10.51 1.67
N GLY A 44 -7.23 10.09 2.80
CA GLY A 44 -8.07 8.89 2.88
C GLY A 44 -9.23 8.90 1.89
N ALA A 45 -10.04 9.97 1.90
CA ALA A 45 -11.20 10.07 1.01
C ALA A 45 -10.82 10.15 -0.49
N GLU A 46 -9.65 10.66 -0.83
CA GLU A 46 -9.12 10.64 -2.21
C GLU A 46 -8.75 9.21 -2.61
N LEU A 47 -7.96 8.53 -1.78
CA LEU A 47 -7.49 7.18 -2.05
C LEU A 47 -8.62 6.14 -2.08
N GLU A 48 -9.65 6.31 -1.24
CA GLU A 48 -10.86 5.47 -1.28
C GLU A 48 -11.62 5.62 -2.60
N ARG A 49 -11.70 6.84 -3.16
CA ARG A 49 -12.36 7.07 -4.45
C ARG A 49 -11.65 6.36 -5.60
N LEU A 50 -10.33 6.21 -5.55
CA LEU A 50 -9.55 5.49 -6.58
C LEU A 50 -9.87 4.00 -6.64
N SER A 51 -10.35 3.42 -5.53
CA SER A 51 -10.82 2.03 -5.49
C SER A 51 -12.17 1.83 -6.23
N GLY A 52 -12.83 2.94 -6.61
CA GLY A 52 -14.18 2.93 -7.14
C GLY A 52 -15.18 2.41 -6.11
N TYR A 53 -15.02 2.83 -4.84
CA TYR A 53 -15.76 2.32 -3.69
C TYR A 53 -17.26 2.16 -3.99
N ASP A 54 -17.69 0.91 -3.99
CA ASP A 54 -19.08 0.50 -3.97
C ASP A 54 -19.44 0.19 -2.50
N PRO A 55 -20.45 0.85 -1.90
CA PRO A 55 -20.93 0.57 -0.55
C PRO A 55 -21.27 -0.92 -0.28
N GLY A 56 -21.48 -1.73 -1.32
CA GLY A 56 -21.68 -3.17 -1.22
C GLY A 56 -20.40 -4.02 -1.19
N GLN A 57 -19.23 -3.47 -1.53
CA GLN A 57 -17.94 -4.17 -1.44
C GLN A 57 -17.24 -3.86 -0.12
N ALA A 58 -17.07 -4.88 0.73
CA ALA A 58 -16.44 -4.77 2.05
C ALA A 58 -14.94 -4.38 2.04
N THR A 59 -14.33 -4.12 0.87
CA THR A 59 -12.87 -4.15 0.69
C THR A 59 -12.20 -2.83 0.28
N GLY A 60 -12.89 -1.70 0.26
CA GLY A 60 -12.23 -0.39 0.08
C GLY A 60 -11.80 0.20 1.42
N ARG A 61 -10.61 -0.15 1.95
CA ARG A 61 -10.03 0.53 3.12
C ARG A 61 -8.65 1.09 2.80
N VAL A 62 -8.44 2.36 3.14
CA VAL A 62 -7.11 2.96 3.24
C VAL A 62 -6.55 2.60 4.62
N ALA A 63 -5.28 2.20 4.67
CA ALA A 63 -4.62 1.83 5.91
C ALA A 63 -3.25 2.48 6.01
N VAL A 64 -2.82 2.78 7.23
CA VAL A 64 -1.43 3.18 7.49
C VAL A 64 -0.59 1.90 7.55
N LEU A 65 0.41 1.79 6.68
CA LEU A 65 1.34 0.66 6.61
C LEU A 65 2.59 0.88 7.45
N GLY A 66 2.98 2.14 7.65
CA GLY A 66 4.15 2.52 8.42
C GLY A 66 4.25 4.02 8.63
N VAL A 67 4.93 4.41 9.71
CA VAL A 67 5.28 5.79 10.02
C VAL A 67 6.77 5.84 10.34
N ASP A 68 7.52 6.53 9.49
CA ASP A 68 8.95 6.71 9.63
C ASP A 68 9.23 8.15 10.07
N THR A 69 9.83 8.32 11.23
CA THR A 69 10.26 9.63 11.71
C THR A 69 11.64 9.94 11.14
N ALA A 70 11.74 10.87 10.20
CA ALA A 70 13.04 11.29 9.70
C ALA A 70 13.79 12.09 10.77
N THR A 71 14.87 11.52 11.25
CA THR A 71 15.84 12.23 12.09
C THR A 71 16.69 13.20 11.27
N ILE A 72 16.81 13.00 9.95
CA ILE A 72 17.56 13.83 9.00
C ILE A 72 16.86 13.74 7.62
N GLU A 73 16.74 14.89 6.94
CA GLU A 73 16.17 15.15 5.61
C GLU A 73 15.59 13.93 4.84
N CYS A 74 14.26 13.77 4.89
CA CYS A 74 13.54 12.94 3.93
C CYS A 74 13.69 13.54 2.53
N GLU A 75 14.66 13.06 1.76
CA GLU A 75 14.58 13.14 0.30
C GLU A 75 13.30 12.44 -0.13
N ALA A 76 12.46 13.11 -0.93
CA ALA A 76 11.19 12.57 -1.39
C ALA A 76 11.46 11.26 -2.14
N VAL A 77 11.05 10.13 -1.55
CA VAL A 77 11.16 8.83 -2.21
C VAL A 77 10.23 8.85 -3.43
N PRO A 78 10.74 8.67 -4.66
CA PRO A 78 9.88 8.62 -5.83
C PRO A 78 8.89 7.44 -5.67
N PRO A 79 7.66 7.57 -6.19
CA PRO A 79 6.69 6.49 -6.12
C PRO A 79 7.30 5.22 -6.72
N ILE A 80 7.25 4.12 -5.97
CA ILE A 80 7.65 2.81 -6.48
C ILE A 80 6.56 2.34 -7.44
N GLU A 81 6.64 2.77 -8.70
CA GLU A 81 5.96 2.10 -9.79
C GLU A 81 6.72 0.81 -10.10
N ASN A 82 6.19 -0.34 -9.65
CA ASN A 82 6.30 -1.66 -10.30
C ASN A 82 5.53 -2.69 -9.47
N ALA A 83 4.30 -3.05 -9.87
CA ALA A 83 4.02 -4.11 -10.84
C ALA A 83 4.44 -5.51 -10.36
N THR A 84 3.43 -6.23 -9.85
CA THR A 84 3.19 -7.68 -9.93
C THR A 84 4.39 -8.61 -10.18
N LYS A 85 4.72 -9.41 -9.17
CA LYS A 85 4.97 -10.86 -9.38
C LYS A 85 4.30 -11.65 -8.27
N ALA A 86 3.02 -11.97 -8.49
CA ALA A 86 2.47 -13.21 -7.93
C ALA A 86 3.31 -14.35 -8.53
N GLY A 87 4.23 -14.88 -7.73
CA GLY A 87 5.02 -16.05 -8.10
C GLY A 87 4.09 -17.24 -8.24
N ASP A 88 3.79 -17.55 -9.49
CA ASP A 88 3.14 -18.77 -9.97
C ASP A 88 3.97 -19.98 -9.52
N THR A 89 3.62 -20.62 -8.39
CA THR A 89 4.22 -21.92 -8.02
C THR A 89 3.43 -23.06 -8.64
N ARG A 90 3.39 -23.11 -9.98
CA ARG A 90 3.27 -24.38 -10.70
C ARG A 90 4.62 -25.10 -10.62
N ARG A 91 4.87 -25.83 -9.53
CA ARG A 91 5.85 -26.92 -9.55
C ARG A 91 5.14 -28.19 -9.96
N ASP A 92 5.02 -28.34 -11.28
CA ASP A 92 4.70 -29.61 -11.88
C ASP A 92 5.99 -30.34 -12.29
N ALA A 93 5.98 -31.64 -12.03
CA ALA A 93 6.83 -32.69 -12.58
C ALA A 93 8.33 -32.77 -12.17
N ARG A 94 8.70 -33.84 -11.45
CA ARG A 94 9.25 -35.10 -12.01
C ARG A 94 10.04 -35.93 -10.97
N ARG A 95 9.57 -37.17 -10.78
CA ARG A 95 10.34 -38.43 -10.90
C ARG A 95 11.48 -38.69 -9.90
N GLY A 96 11.27 -39.68 -9.02
CA GLY A 96 12.34 -40.28 -8.23
C GLY A 96 11.89 -41.49 -7.43
N THR A 97 11.85 -42.65 -8.08
CA THR A 97 11.76 -43.97 -7.43
C THR A 97 12.94 -44.19 -6.48
N ARG A 98 12.70 -44.68 -5.26
CA ARG A 98 13.57 -45.70 -4.64
C ARG A 98 12.90 -46.39 -3.45
N ARG A 99 12.77 -47.70 -3.63
CA ARG A 99 12.44 -48.71 -2.62
C ARG A 99 13.40 -48.64 -1.43
N ARG A 100 12.89 -48.86 -0.23
CA ARG A 100 13.37 -49.94 0.66
C ARG A 100 12.16 -50.56 1.34
#